data_AF-A0A962V1Q4-F1
#
_entry.id   AF-A0A962V1Q4-F1
#
_cell.length_a   1.000
_cell.length_b   1.000
_cell.length_c   1.000
_cell.angle_alpha   90.00
_cell.angle_beta   90.00
_cell.angle_gamma   90.00
#
_symmetry.space_group_name_H-M   'P 1'
#
loop_
_entity.id
_entity.type
_entity.pdbx_description
1 polymer ?
#
loop_
_entity_poly.entity_id
_entity_poly.type
_entity_poly.pdbx_seq_one_letter_code
_entity_poly.pdbx_strand_id
1 'polypeptide(L)'
;MKLKKALAKLSAYLSAKQREQLEERDSIKKVLKALKKKRDHLRERLEHSDNKTEQAHLQKKLEVITAQRQKGLQALKELKSVRKASK
;
A
#
# COMPACT_ATOMS: atom_id res chain seq x y z
N MET A 1 -34.95 -25.71 6.72
CA MET A 1 -34.39 -25.20 5.43
C MET A 1 -34.00 -23.71 5.46
N LYS A 2 -34.78 -22.81 6.10
CA LYS A 2 -34.50 -21.35 6.11
C LYS A 2 -33.19 -20.95 6.82
N LEU A 3 -32.89 -21.53 7.99
CA LEU A 3 -31.67 -21.23 8.76
C LEU A 3 -30.38 -21.61 8.01
N LYS A 4 -30.33 -22.81 7.42
CA LYS A 4 -29.17 -23.26 6.62
C LYS A 4 -28.89 -22.31 5.45
N LYS A 5 -29.93 -21.83 4.76
CA LYS A 5 -29.80 -20.85 3.67
C LYS A 5 -29.30 -19.50 4.16
N ALA A 6 -29.77 -19.03 5.32
CA ALA A 6 -29.29 -17.78 5.93
C ALA A 6 -27.81 -17.87 6.34
N LEU A 7 -27.39 -18.99 6.96
CA LEU A 7 -25.99 -19.24 7.32
C LEU A 7 -25.08 -19.30 6.09
N ALA A 8 -25.52 -19.95 5.01
CA ALA A 8 -24.78 -20.01 3.76
C ALA A 8 -24.57 -18.60 3.15
N LYS A 9 -25.61 -17.75 3.16
CA LYS A 9 -25.51 -16.36 2.69
C LYS A 9 -24.55 -15.54 3.56
N LEU A 10 -24.60 -15.69 4.88
CA LEU A 10 -23.70 -15.01 5.79
C LEU A 10 -22.24 -15.43 5.56
N SER A 11 -21.98 -16.73 5.42
CA SER A 11 -20.65 -17.27 5.12
C SER A 11 -20.11 -16.75 3.79
N ALA A 12 -20.94 -16.73 2.74
CA ALA A 12 -20.57 -16.18 1.44
C ALA A 12 -20.23 -14.68 1.54
N TYR A 13 -21.04 -13.90 2.25
CA TYR A 13 -20.80 -12.47 2.48
C TYR A 13 -19.48 -12.22 3.22
N LEU A 14 -19.25 -12.95 4.32
CA LEU A 14 -18.01 -12.82 5.10
C LEU A 14 -16.78 -13.22 4.27
N SER A 15 -16.90 -14.24 3.43
CA SER A 15 -15.81 -14.69 2.54
C SER A 15 -15.52 -13.65 1.44
N ALA A 16 -16.56 -13.05 0.85
CA ALA A 16 -16.41 -11.99 -0.15
C ALA A 16 -15.71 -10.76 0.46
N LYS A 17 -16.13 -10.34 1.65
CA LYS A 17 -15.48 -9.24 2.39
C LYS A 17 -14.01 -9.54 2.69
N GLN A 18 -13.68 -10.77 3.10
CA GLN A 18 -12.29 -11.16 3.33
C GLN A 18 -11.45 -11.11 2.05
N ARG A 19 -12.02 -11.53 0.91
CA ARG A 19 -11.34 -11.48 -0.38
C ARG A 19 -11.06 -10.04 -0.82
N GLU A 20 -12.04 -9.16 -0.71
CA GLU A 20 -11.89 -7.74 -1.02
C GLU A 20 -10.77 -7.08 -0.20
N GLN A 21 -10.71 -7.36 1.11
CA GLN A 21 -9.62 -6.88 1.99
C GLN A 21 -8.24 -7.40 1.58
N LEU A 22 -8.15 -8.64 1.09
CA LEU A 22 -6.89 -9.20 0.60
C LEU A 22 -6.44 -8.52 -0.69
N GLU A 23 -7.37 -8.31 -1.62
CA GLU A 23 -7.13 -7.64 -2.90
C GLU A 23 -6.69 -6.18 -2.69
N GLU A 24 -7.35 -5.45 -1.78
CA GLU A 24 -6.95 -4.09 -1.37
C GLU A 24 -5.55 -4.06 -0.78
N ARG A 25 -5.24 -4.98 0.15
CA ARG A 25 -3.89 -5.06 0.74
C ARG A 25 -2.82 -5.33 -0.32
N ASP A 26 -3.10 -6.20 -1.27
CA ASP A 26 -2.14 -6.56 -2.31
C ASP A 26 -1.96 -5.45 -3.34
N SER A 27 -3.01 -4.67 -3.65
CA SER A 27 -2.90 -3.47 -4.49
C SER A 27 -2.00 -2.41 -3.83
N ILE A 28 -2.17 -2.14 -2.53
CA ILE A 28 -1.32 -1.19 -1.79
C ILE A 28 0.13 -1.65 -1.78
N LYS A 29 0.41 -2.94 -1.57
CA LYS A 29 1.78 -3.48 -1.64
C LYS A 29 2.41 -3.29 -3.03
N LYS A 30 1.65 -3.50 -4.11
CA LYS A 30 2.14 -3.28 -5.49
C LYS A 30 2.56 -1.84 -5.68
N VAL A 31 1.73 -0.88 -5.27
CA VAL A 31 2.04 0.55 -5.34
C VAL A 31 3.27 0.89 -4.50
N LEU A 32 3.34 0.40 -3.26
CA LEU A 32 4.52 0.60 -2.40
C LEU A 32 5.79 -0.01 -3.03
N LYS A 33 5.72 -1.17 -3.68
CA LYS A 33 6.89 -1.75 -4.37
C LYS A 33 7.33 -0.87 -5.54
N ALA A 34 6.40 -0.32 -6.30
CA ALA A 34 6.69 0.62 -7.39
C ALA A 34 7.33 1.93 -6.86
N LEU A 35 6.78 2.50 -5.78
CA LEU A 35 7.35 3.67 -5.12
C LEU A 35 8.77 3.41 -4.59
N LYS A 36 9.05 2.20 -4.09
CA LYS A 36 10.41 1.79 -3.67
C LYS A 36 11.37 1.90 -4.86
N LYS A 37 11.04 1.22 -5.96
CA LYS A 37 11.88 1.19 -7.17
C LYS A 37 12.13 2.60 -7.71
N LYS A 38 11.08 3.43 -7.78
CA LYS A 38 11.19 4.81 -8.25
C LYS A 38 12.09 5.67 -7.36
N ARG A 39 11.99 5.50 -6.03
CA ARG A 39 12.87 6.17 -5.07
C ARG A 39 14.32 5.74 -5.28
N ASP A 40 14.57 4.44 -5.38
CA ASP A 40 15.93 3.90 -5.50
C ASP A 40 16.59 4.42 -6.80
N HIS A 41 15.88 4.40 -7.93
CA HIS A 41 16.34 5.00 -9.20
C HIS A 41 16.59 6.52 -9.12
N LEU A 42 15.76 7.27 -8.39
CA LEU A 42 15.97 8.71 -8.22
C LEU A 42 17.17 9.02 -7.32
N ARG A 43 17.51 8.14 -6.37
CA ARG A 43 18.73 8.26 -5.55
C ARG A 43 19.96 8.01 -6.39
N GLU A 44 19.97 6.95 -7.18
CA GLU A 44 21.07 6.67 -8.12
C GLU A 44 21.29 7.87 -9.04
N ARG A 45 20.23 8.43 -9.64
CA ARG A 45 20.34 9.64 -10.47
C ARG A 45 20.88 10.86 -9.72
N LEU A 46 20.54 11.02 -8.44
CA LEU A 46 21.01 12.13 -7.63
C LEU A 46 22.51 12.01 -7.34
N GLU A 47 22.98 10.79 -7.07
CA GLU A 47 24.39 10.48 -6.81
C GLU A 47 25.29 10.75 -8.03
N HIS A 48 24.74 10.64 -9.24
CA HIS A 48 25.50 10.81 -10.50
C HIS A 48 25.25 12.17 -11.19
N SER A 49 24.47 13.07 -10.57
CA SER A 49 24.18 14.38 -11.16
C SER A 49 25.11 15.44 -10.58
N ASP A 50 25.86 16.14 -11.44
CA ASP A 50 26.70 17.28 -11.05
C ASP A 50 25.95 18.63 -11.16
N ASN A 51 24.71 18.60 -11.65
CA ASN A 51 23.90 19.78 -11.84
C ASN A 51 23.08 20.10 -10.58
N LYS A 52 23.43 21.20 -9.89
CA LYS A 52 22.75 21.65 -8.65
C LYS A 52 21.24 21.82 -8.81
N THR A 53 20.76 22.29 -9.96
CA THR A 53 19.32 22.46 -10.23
C THR A 53 18.64 21.11 -10.38
N GLU A 54 19.26 20.17 -11.07
CA GLU A 54 18.75 18.80 -11.19
C GLU A 54 18.76 18.09 -9.84
N GLN A 55 19.83 18.22 -9.06
CA GLN A 55 19.93 17.66 -7.71
C GLN A 55 18.79 18.14 -6.80
N ALA A 56 18.52 19.45 -6.77
CA ALA A 56 17.43 20.02 -5.98
C ALA A 56 16.06 19.45 -6.40
N HIS A 57 15.84 19.30 -7.70
CA HIS A 57 14.59 18.74 -8.22
C HIS A 57 14.45 17.24 -7.90
N LEU A 58 15.54 16.46 -7.96
CA LEU A 58 15.57 15.06 -7.57
C LEU A 58 15.32 14.88 -6.06
N GLN A 59 15.92 15.73 -5.22
CA GLN A 59 15.68 15.75 -3.78
C GLN A 59 14.20 16.01 -3.45
N LYS A 60 13.58 17.03 -4.06
CA LYS A 60 12.15 17.32 -3.86
C LYS A 60 11.25 16.14 -4.26
N LYS A 61 11.58 15.44 -5.36
CA LYS A 61 10.86 14.22 -5.76
C LYS A 61 11.04 13.07 -4.76
N LEU A 62 12.25 12.91 -4.22
CA LEU A 62 12.55 11.90 -3.20
C LEU A 62 11.78 12.14 -1.90
N GLU A 63 11.64 13.39 -1.47
CA GLU A 63 10.84 13.77 -0.30
C GLU A 63 9.38 13.38 -0.49
N VAL A 64 8.77 13.77 -1.62
CA VAL A 64 7.38 13.42 -1.93
C VAL A 64 7.17 11.91 -1.94
N ILE A 65 8.05 11.15 -2.62
CA ILE A 65 7.93 9.69 -2.68
C ILE A 65 8.10 9.06 -1.29
N THR A 66 8.99 9.60 -0.46
CA THR A 66 9.21 9.11 0.90
C THR A 66 7.97 9.34 1.77
N ALA A 67 7.40 10.55 1.73
CA ALA A 67 6.17 10.87 2.46
C ALA A 67 5.00 10.00 2.00
N GLN A 68 4.80 9.82 0.70
CA GLN A 68 3.74 8.97 0.17
C GLN A 68 3.93 7.49 0.52
N ARG A 69 5.17 7.01 0.52
CA ARG A 69 5.48 5.64 0.97
C ARG A 69 5.15 5.45 2.44
N GLN A 70 5.47 6.42 3.30
CA GLN A 70 5.13 6.36 4.73
C GLN A 70 3.62 6.32 4.94
N LYS A 71 2.86 7.16 4.23
CA LYS A 71 1.38 7.12 4.24
C LYS A 71 0.83 5.75 3.85
N GLY A 72 1.33 5.16 2.77
CA GLY A 72 0.87 3.82 2.35
C GLY A 72 1.26 2.70 3.33
N LEU A 73 2.38 2.84 4.05
CA LEU A 73 2.76 1.91 5.12
C LEU A 73 1.85 2.04 6.36
N GLN A 74 1.43 3.26 6.70
CA GLN A 74 0.46 3.51 7.77
C GLN A 74 -0.90 2.89 7.40
N ALA A 75 -1.40 3.10 6.19
CA ALA A 75 -2.63 2.48 5.70
C ALA A 75 -2.58 0.93 5.79
N LEU A 76 -1.44 0.31 5.43
CA LEU A 76 -1.26 -1.13 5.62
C LEU A 76 -1.26 -1.57 7.08
N LYS A 77 -0.77 -0.73 8.00
CA LYS A 77 -0.77 -1.03 9.44
C LYS A 77 -2.19 -0.98 10.01
N GLU A 78 -2.98 0.01 9.59
CA GLU A 78 -4.38 0.18 9.97
C GLU A 78 -5.25 -1.00 9.48
N LEU A 79 -5.07 -1.42 8.22
CA LEU A 79 -5.74 -2.61 7.70
C LEU A 79 -5.42 -3.90 8.49
N LYS A 80 -4.21 -3.99 9.06
CA LYS A 80 -3.82 -5.12 9.94
C LYS A 80 -4.39 -5.01 11.35
N SER A 81 -4.48 -3.81 11.93
CA SER A 81 -5.04 -3.61 13.28
C SER A 81 -6.53 -3.87 13.30
N VAL A 82 -7.28 -3.40 12.30
CA VAL A 82 -8.71 -3.70 12.14
C VAL A 82 -8.96 -5.22 12.11
N ARG A 83 -8.12 -5.98 11.39
CA ARG A 83 -8.20 -7.45 11.35
C ARG A 83 -7.90 -8.12 12.69
N LYS A 84 -7.02 -7.55 13.53
CA LYS A 84 -6.73 -8.08 14.87
C LYS A 84 -7.83 -7.79 15.88
N ALA A 85 -8.53 -6.66 15.75
CA ALA A 85 -9.64 -6.28 16.63
C ALA A 85 -10.95 -6.99 16.28
N SER A 86 -11.10 -7.48 15.03
CA SER A 86 -12.26 -8.28 14.58
C SER A 86 -12.07 -9.81 14.75
N LYS A 87 -11.03 -10.24 15.45
CA LYS A 87 -10.69 -11.65 15.70
C LYS A 87 -11.00 -12.00 17.15
#